data_AF-A0A256LGD1-F1
#
_entry.id   AF-A0A256LGD1-F1
#
_cell.length_a   1.000
_cell.length_b   1.000
_cell.length_c   1.000
_cell.angle_alpha   90.00
_cell.angle_beta   90.00
_cell.angle_gamma   90.00
#
_symmetry.space_group_name_H-M   'P 1'
#
loop_
_entity.id
_entity.type
_entity.pdbx_description
1 polymer ?
#
loop_
_entity_poly.entity_id
_entity_poly.type
_entity_poly.pdbx_seq_one_letter_code
_entity_poly.pdbx_strand_id
1 'polypeptide(L)' 'MKLYGYEVNPYTYKDFKTEQLKNFRSMLKSNIKNFENIIEPTIEEMIDEDKAEELLPLIEHEIKVRSKDGRD' A
#
# COMPACT_ATOMS: atom_id res chain seq x y z
N MET A 1 2.26 -7.04 4.18
CA MET A 1 2.49 -6.19 5.36
C MET A 1 1.18 -5.93 6.09
N LYS A 2 1.20 -5.43 7.34
CA LYS A 2 -0.03 -5.08 8.06
C LYS A 2 -0.38 -3.61 7.85
N LEU A 3 -1.56 -3.32 7.28
CA LEU A 3 -2.10 -1.97 7.09
C LEU A 3 -3.44 -1.86 7.83
N TYR A 4 -3.54 -0.97 8.81
CA TYR A 4 -4.75 -0.83 9.67
C TYR A 4 -5.28 -2.16 10.25
N GLY A 5 -4.38 -3.08 10.62
CA GLY A 5 -4.74 -4.40 11.16
C GLY A 5 -5.07 -5.47 10.10
N TYR A 6 -5.07 -5.13 8.82
CA TYR A 6 -5.27 -6.06 7.72
C TYR A 6 -3.95 -6.56 7.16
N GLU A 7 -3.88 -7.85 6.85
CA GLU A 7 -2.77 -8.41 6.09
C GLU A 7 -2.98 -8.13 4.59
N VAL A 8 -2.17 -7.23 4.05
CA VAL A 8 -2.25 -6.79 2.65
C VAL A 8 -0.97 -7.17 1.93
N ASN A 9 -1.10 -7.82 0.78
CA ASN A 9 0.01 -8.21 -0.08
C ASN A 9 -0.42 -8.15 -1.56
N PRO A 10 0.53 -8.25 -2.51
CA PRO A 10 0.25 -8.20 -3.96
C PRO A 10 -0.77 -9.22 -4.48
N TYR A 11 -1.09 -10.26 -3.73
CA TYR A 11 -2.03 -11.30 -4.13
C TYR A 11 -3.43 -11.11 -3.53
N THR A 12 -3.54 -10.52 -2.33
CA THR A 12 -4.81 -10.38 -1.59
C THR A 12 -5.41 -8.98 -1.63
N TYR A 13 -4.66 -7.97 -2.11
CA TYR A 13 -5.11 -6.58 -2.05
C TYR A 13 -6.44 -6.32 -2.80
N LYS A 14 -6.75 -7.11 -3.83
CA LYS A 14 -7.99 -6.94 -4.62
C LYS A 14 -9.25 -7.33 -3.85
N ASP A 15 -9.14 -8.09 -2.77
CA ASP A 15 -10.30 -8.55 -1.99
C ASP A 15 -10.88 -7.45 -1.09
N PHE A 16 -10.16 -6.33 -0.91
CA PHE A 16 -10.60 -5.20 -0.10
C PHE A 16 -11.50 -4.24 -0.89
N LYS A 17 -12.36 -3.52 -0.18
CA LYS A 17 -13.24 -2.49 -0.77
C LYS A 17 -12.44 -1.29 -1.26
N THR A 18 -13.01 -0.54 -2.21
CA THR A 18 -12.37 0.65 -2.78
C THR A 18 -11.97 1.69 -1.72
N GLU A 19 -12.81 1.91 -0.70
CA GLU A 19 -12.49 2.80 0.42
C GLU A 19 -11.32 2.30 1.28
N GLN A 20 -11.21 0.97 1.50
CA GLN A 20 -10.07 0.40 2.21
C GLN A 20 -8.78 0.56 1.40
N LEU A 21 -8.85 0.35 0.08
CA LEU A 21 -7.72 0.60 -0.81
C LEU A 21 -7.25 2.05 -0.77
N LYS A 22 -8.17 3.02 -0.73
CA LYS A 22 -7.82 4.45 -0.57
C LYS A 22 -7.11 4.73 0.76
N ASN A 23 -7.56 4.10 1.85
CA ASN A 23 -6.89 4.21 3.15
C ASN A 23 -5.48 3.60 3.11
N PHE A 24 -5.34 2.40 2.55
CA PHE A 24 -4.04 1.73 2.39
C PHE A 24 -3.07 2.57 1.57
N ARG A 25 -3.51 3.14 0.45
CA ARG A 25 -2.72 4.06 -0.38
C ARG A 25 -2.16 5.23 0.43
N SER A 26 -2.99 5.88 1.26
CA SER A 26 -2.55 7.01 2.10
C SER A 26 -1.50 6.60 3.12
N MET A 27 -1.68 5.45 3.77
CA MET A 27 -0.70 4.91 4.72
C MET A 27 0.62 4.53 4.04
N LEU A 28 0.57 3.85 2.88
CA LEU A 28 1.75 3.46 2.11
C LEU A 28 2.58 4.68 1.69
N LYS A 29 1.94 5.75 1.20
CA LYS A 29 2.64 7.00 0.87
C LYS A 29 3.29 7.65 2.07
N SER A 30 2.64 7.60 3.24
CA SER A 30 3.23 8.12 4.48
C SER A 30 4.44 7.27 4.92
N ASN A 31 4.36 5.95 4.79
CA ASN A 31 5.44 5.04 5.18
C ASN A 31 6.68 5.25 4.30
N ILE A 32 6.51 5.29 2.97
CA ILE A 32 7.62 5.55 2.03
C ILE A 32 8.27 6.90 2.32
N LYS A 33 7.46 7.95 2.49
CA LYS A 33 7.99 9.28 2.85
C LYS A 33 8.73 9.26 4.19
N ASN A 34 8.24 8.53 5.18
CA ASN A 34 8.93 8.43 6.47
C ASN A 34 10.27 7.71 6.32
N PHE A 35 10.33 6.68 5.47
CA PHE A 35 11.56 5.95 5.19
C PHE A 35 12.63 6.81 4.52
N GLU A 36 12.27 7.64 3.53
CA GLU A 36 13.20 8.60 2.89
C GLU A 36 13.92 9.53 3.89
N ASN A 37 13.38 9.68 5.10
CA ASN A 37 13.95 10.51 6.17
C ASN A 37 14.80 9.74 7.19
N ILE A 38 14.95 8.41 7.03
CA ILE A 38 15.75 7.56 7.93
C ILE A 38 17.22 7.57 7.48
N ILE A 39 18.13 7.92 8.39
CA ILE A 39 19.57 8.07 8.09
C ILE A 39 20.28 6.70 8.00
N GLU A 40 19.88 5.75 8.86
CA GLU A 40 20.40 4.37 8.89
C GLU A 40 19.24 3.39 9.11
N PRO A 41 18.55 2.97 8.04
CA PRO A 41 17.42 2.06 8.17
C PRO A 41 17.88 0.66 8.59
N THR A 42 17.07 0.03 9.43
CA THR A 42 17.23 -1.38 9.77
C THR A 42 16.82 -2.27 8.58
N ILE A 43 17.28 -3.52 8.57
CA ILE A 43 16.90 -4.50 7.54
C ILE A 43 15.37 -4.66 7.47
N GLU A 44 14.69 -4.62 8.63
CA GLU A 44 13.23 -4.74 8.69
C GLU A 44 12.53 -3.55 8.03
N GLU A 45 13.02 -2.33 8.27
CA GLU A 45 12.49 -1.11 7.63
C GLU A 45 12.72 -1.13 6.12
N MET A 46 13.88 -1.60 5.65
CA MET A 46 14.16 -1.77 4.22
C MET A 46 13.21 -2.77 3.56
N ILE A 47 12.95 -3.90 4.24
CA ILE A 47 12.00 -4.91 3.76
C ILE A 47 10.57 -4.35 3.70
N ASP A 48 10.20 -3.51 4.67
CA ASP A 48 8.88 -2.88 4.69
C ASP A 48 8.75 -1.75 3.66
N GLU A 49 9.83 -1.03 3.35
CA GLU A 49 9.91 -0.11 2.21
C GLU A 49 9.70 -0.86 0.90
N ASP A 50 10.48 -1.91 0.62
CA ASP A 50 10.37 -2.71 -0.61
C ASP A 50 8.92 -3.20 -0.83
N LYS A 51 8.29 -3.72 0.24
CA LYS A 51 6.88 -4.15 0.19
C LYS A 51 5.92 -2.99 -0.06
N ALA A 52 6.19 -1.81 0.51
CA ALA A 52 5.35 -0.64 0.32
C ALA A 52 5.47 -0.10 -1.11
N GLU A 53 6.68 -0.06 -1.66
CA GLU A 53 6.97 0.34 -3.04
C GLU A 53 6.35 -0.63 -4.07
N GLU A 54 6.32 -1.93 -3.79
CA GLU A 54 5.64 -2.92 -4.63
C GLU A 54 4.12 -2.77 -4.57
N LEU A 55 3.56 -2.61 -3.37
CA LEU A 55 2.12 -2.65 -3.15
C LEU A 55 1.40 -1.36 -3.57
N LEU A 56 2.04 -0.20 -3.41
CA LEU A 56 1.45 1.10 -3.74
C LEU A 56 0.96 1.21 -5.20
N PRO A 57 1.76 0.91 -6.24
CA PRO A 57 1.32 1.02 -7.63
C PRO A 57 0.18 0.05 -7.97
N LEU A 58 0.17 -1.13 -7.36
CA LEU A 58 -0.90 -2.12 -7.55
C LEU A 58 -2.24 -1.60 -7.01
N ILE A 59 -2.23 -1.02 -5.80
CA ILE A 59 -3.40 -0.41 -5.18
C ILE A 59 -3.87 0.81 -5.97
N GLU A 60 -2.96 1.69 -6.41
CA GLU A 60 -3.32 2.86 -7.23
C GLU A 60 -3.93 2.46 -8.58
N HIS A 61 -3.39 1.42 -9.21
CA HIS A 61 -3.95 0.87 -10.45
C HIS A 61 -5.37 0.33 -10.23
N GLU A 62 -5.58 -0.47 -9.19
CA GLU A 62 -6.88 -1.08 -8.91
C GLU A 62 -7.96 -0.04 -8.59
N ILE A 63 -7.65 0.98 -7.77
CA ILE A 63 -8.57 2.11 -7.52
C ILE A 63 -8.96 2.79 -8.83
N LYS A 64 -7.99 2.98 -9.74
CA LYS A 64 -8.23 3.62 -11.05
C LYS A 64 -9.10 2.76 -11.95
N VAL A 65 -8.92 1.44 -11.95
CA VAL A 65 -9.76 0.49 -12.71
C VAL A 65 -11.19 0.51 -12.18
N ARG A 66 -11.37 0.40 -10.86
CA ARG A 66 -12.70 0.41 -10.22
C ARG A 66 -13.48 1.69 -10.46
N SER A 67 -12.80 2.83 -10.38
CA SER A 67 -13.38 4.15 -10.67
C SER A 67 -13.90 4.27 -12.11
N LYS A 68 -13.34 3.51 -13.07
CA LYS A 68 -13.78 3.50 -14.47
C LYS A 68 -14.92 2.51 -14.71
N ASP A 69 -14.89 1.38 -14.02
CA ASP A 69 -15.85 0.29 -14.19
C ASP A 69 -17.13 0.46 -13.34
N GLY A 70 -17.17 1.46 -12.45
CA GLY A 70 -18.29 1.67 -11.52
C GLY A 70 -18.44 0.55 -10.47
N ARG A 71 -17.39 -0.24 -10.27
CA ARG A 71 -17.33 -1.29 -9.25
C ARG A 71 -16.87 -0.69 -7.94
N ASP A 72 -17.69 -0.77 -6.90
CA ASP A 72 -17.39 -0.27 -5.55
C ASP A 72 -16.92 -1.41 -4.62
#